data_AF-U5CRI1-F1
#
_entry.id   AF-U5CRI1-F1
#
_cell.length_a   1.000
_cell.length_b   1.000
_cell.length_c   1.000
_cell.angle_alpha   90.00
_cell.angle_beta   90.00
_cell.angle_gamma   90.00
#
_symmetry.space_group_name_H-M   'P 1'
#
loop_
_entity.id
_entity.type
_entity.pdbx_description
1 polymer ?
#
loop_
_entity_poly.entity_id
_entity_poly.type
_entity_poly.pdbx_seq_one_letter_code
_entity_poly.pdbx_strand_id
1 'polypeptide(L)'
;MDDTEKAILGPAKLKVKLKAANVDICYTPIFQSGGQFDLRPNSSSNNDHIYYDATSVIICAIGSRCNSYCSNVARTYLIDADDIHKKADNVLLKAHEAAIGSLKPGKKIGDAYKAPMESCRGRRARICIKFDQISGNWYGSRVSRVGFEVECKE
;
A
#
# COMPACT_ATOMS: atom_id res chain seq x y z
N MET A 1 0.08 12.55 11.98
CA MET A 1 -1.06 12.02 11.18
C MET A 1 -1.98 13.15 10.78
N ASP A 2 -2.37 14.01 11.72
CA ASP A 2 -3.23 15.18 11.51
C ASP A 2 -2.79 16.09 10.36
N ASP A 3 -1.48 16.31 10.19
CA ASP A 3 -0.99 17.18 9.12
C ASP A 3 -1.19 16.59 7.74
N THR A 4 -1.14 15.26 7.61
CA THR A 4 -1.46 14.54 6.37
C THR A 4 -2.95 14.65 6.04
N GLU A 5 -3.82 14.53 7.04
CA GLU A 5 -5.27 14.73 6.86
C GLU A 5 -5.57 16.17 6.43
N LYS A 6 -4.99 17.16 7.13
CA LYS A 6 -5.12 18.58 6.78
C LYS A 6 -4.60 18.88 5.37
N ALA A 7 -3.56 18.18 4.92
CA ALA A 7 -3.05 18.33 3.56
C ALA A 7 -4.01 17.77 2.51
N ILE A 8 -4.64 16.61 2.76
CA ILE A 8 -5.65 16.01 1.86
C ILE A 8 -6.89 16.90 1.78
N LEU A 9 -7.39 17.37 2.92
CA LEU A 9 -8.55 18.26 3.00
C LEU A 9 -8.29 19.66 2.42
N GLY A 10 -7.01 20.03 2.27
CA GLY A 10 -6.57 21.29 1.70
C GLY A 10 -5.84 21.14 0.35
N PRO A 11 -6.47 20.62 -0.73
CA PRO A 11 -5.79 20.29 -1.98
C PRO A 11 -5.07 21.49 -2.64
N ALA A 12 -5.55 22.72 -2.40
CA ALA A 12 -4.90 23.94 -2.87
C ALA A 12 -3.48 24.12 -2.31
N LYS A 13 -3.20 23.67 -1.07
CA LYS A 13 -1.86 23.69 -0.46
C LYS A 13 -0.88 22.80 -1.22
N LEU A 14 -1.39 21.76 -1.88
CA LEU A 14 -0.63 20.82 -2.70
C LEU A 14 -0.64 21.21 -4.19
N LYS A 15 -1.12 22.41 -4.53
CA LYS A 15 -1.28 22.90 -5.92
C LYS A 15 -2.20 22.01 -6.78
N VAL A 16 -3.10 21.26 -6.13
CA VAL A 16 -4.08 20.42 -6.80
C VAL A 16 -5.37 21.21 -7.05
N LYS A 17 -5.82 21.26 -8.30
CA LYS A 17 -7.01 22.01 -8.73
C LYS A 17 -8.31 21.22 -8.46
N LEU A 18 -8.59 20.92 -7.20
CA LEU A 18 -9.84 20.29 -6.75
C LEU A 18 -10.59 21.19 -5.76
N LYS A 19 -11.93 21.11 -5.76
CA LYS A 19 -12.77 21.81 -4.79
C LYS A 19 -12.64 21.10 -3.44
N ALA A 20 -12.22 21.81 -2.40
CA ALA A 20 -12.05 21.23 -1.05
C ALA A 20 -13.34 20.59 -0.51
N ALA A 21 -14.51 21.17 -0.80
CA ALA A 21 -15.81 20.62 -0.42
C ALA A 21 -16.11 19.21 -0.99
N ASN A 22 -15.38 18.80 -2.03
CA ASN A 22 -15.55 17.53 -2.70
C ASN A 22 -14.49 16.51 -2.29
N VAL A 23 -13.53 16.90 -1.46
CA VAL A 23 -12.39 16.08 -1.05
C VAL A 23 -12.52 15.71 0.42
N ASP A 24 -12.32 14.44 0.72
CA ASP A 24 -12.33 13.88 2.06
C ASP A 24 -11.25 12.79 2.17
N ILE A 25 -10.96 12.31 3.38
CA ILE A 25 -10.09 11.15 3.59
C ILE A 25 -10.90 9.85 3.43
N CYS A 26 -10.28 8.80 2.88
CA CYS A 26 -10.93 7.48 2.83
C CYS A 26 -10.89 6.77 4.19
N TYR A 27 -9.83 7.01 4.94
CA TYR A 27 -9.49 6.45 6.24
C TYR A 27 -8.33 7.29 6.81
N THR A 28 -8.10 7.22 8.12
CA THR A 28 -6.98 7.89 8.80
C THR A 28 -5.63 7.41 8.24
N PRO A 29 -4.76 8.30 7.72
CA PRO A 29 -3.45 7.93 7.17
C PRO A 29 -2.65 7.02 8.10
N ILE A 30 -2.08 5.95 7.54
CA ILE A 30 -1.37 4.90 8.29
C ILE A 30 0.12 5.05 8.08
N PHE A 31 0.85 5.08 9.19
CA PHE A 31 2.30 5.11 9.26
C PHE A 31 2.77 3.99 10.17
N GLN A 32 3.68 3.14 9.68
CA GLN A 32 4.22 1.99 10.42
C GLN A 32 5.73 1.95 10.26
N SER A 33 6.44 1.68 11.36
CA SER A 33 7.91 1.62 11.41
C SER A 33 8.36 0.79 12.62
N GLY A 34 9.68 0.60 12.80
CA GLY A 34 10.23 -0.03 14.01
C GLY A 34 9.91 -1.52 14.14
N GLY A 35 9.71 -2.21 13.01
CA GLY A 35 9.37 -3.64 12.99
C GLY A 35 7.90 -3.96 13.33
N GLN A 36 7.09 -2.95 13.68
CA GLN A 36 5.66 -3.11 13.98
C GLN A 36 4.85 -2.86 12.71
N PHE A 37 4.56 -3.92 11.95
CA PHE A 37 3.82 -3.82 10.69
C PHE A 37 2.51 -4.61 10.74
N ASP A 38 1.41 -3.98 10.32
CA ASP A 38 0.10 -4.60 10.17
C ASP A 38 -0.52 -4.17 8.84
N LEU A 39 -0.50 -5.08 7.87
CA LEU A 39 -0.89 -4.79 6.49
C LEU A 39 -2.39 -5.02 6.23
N ARG A 40 -3.15 -5.39 7.26
CA ARG A 40 -4.59 -5.57 7.15
C ARG A 40 -5.28 -4.23 6.82
N PRO A 41 -6.39 -4.24 6.06
CA PRO A 41 -7.10 -3.03 5.68
C PRO A 41 -7.66 -2.20 6.86
N ASN A 42 -7.81 -2.82 8.04
CA ASN A 42 -8.30 -2.18 9.26
C ASN A 42 -7.18 -1.77 10.22
N SER A 43 -5.92 -1.83 9.81
CA SER A 43 -4.81 -1.37 10.63
C SER A 43 -4.88 0.13 10.87
N SER A 44 -4.31 0.56 11.99
CA SER A 44 -4.18 1.95 12.40
C SER A 44 -2.74 2.19 12.82
N SER A 45 -2.29 3.44 12.74
CA SER A 45 -0.97 3.81 13.25
C SER A 45 -0.96 3.72 14.78
N ASN A 46 0.19 3.39 15.36
CA ASN A 46 0.43 3.49 16.80
C ASN A 46 0.81 4.93 17.20
N ASN A 47 0.97 5.14 18.51
CA ASN A 47 1.42 6.41 19.08
C ASN A 47 2.95 6.50 19.24
N ASP A 48 3.68 5.51 18.73
CA ASP A 48 5.14 5.47 18.83
C ASP A 48 5.77 6.47 17.87
N HIS A 49 6.97 6.94 18.21
CA HIS A 49 7.75 7.75 17.27
C HIS A 49 8.15 6.92 16.05
N ILE A 50 8.21 7.58 14.88
CA ILE A 50 8.70 6.93 13.67
C ILE A 50 10.16 6.52 13.90
N TYR A 51 10.44 5.24 13.69
CA TYR A 51 11.77 4.67 13.78
C TYR A 51 12.46 4.77 12.42
N TYR A 52 13.63 5.40 12.38
CA TYR A 52 14.37 5.72 11.15
C TYR A 52 15.88 5.51 11.29
N ASP A 53 16.32 4.62 12.17
CA ASP A 53 17.74 4.25 12.29
C ASP A 53 18.21 3.42 11.08
N ALA A 54 19.49 3.07 11.06
CA ALA A 54 20.08 2.29 9.96
C ALA A 54 19.30 0.99 9.70
N THR A 55 19.07 0.69 8.43
CA THR A 55 18.33 -0.50 7.99
C THR A 55 16.86 -0.50 8.46
N SER A 56 16.22 0.67 8.48
CA SER A 56 14.80 0.81 8.82
C SER A 56 13.88 0.79 7.60
N VAL A 57 12.65 0.34 7.82
CA VAL A 57 11.56 0.36 6.85
C VAL A 57 10.39 1.17 7.42
N ILE A 58 9.86 2.07 6.61
CA ILE A 58 8.67 2.87 6.96
C ILE A 58 7.60 2.62 5.91
N ILE A 59 6.41 2.20 6.33
CA ILE A 59 5.26 2.00 5.45
C ILE A 59 4.28 3.15 5.66
N CYS A 60 3.88 3.79 4.57
CA CYS A 60 2.88 4.84 4.54
C CYS A 60 1.73 4.43 3.63
N ALA A 61 0.50 4.43 4.15
CA ALA A 61 -0.72 4.20 3.37
C ALA A 61 -1.69 5.38 3.54
N ILE A 62 -2.07 5.98 2.42
CA ILE A 62 -2.90 7.17 2.36
C ILE A 62 -4.04 6.94 1.37
N GLY A 63 -5.26 7.29 1.78
CA GLY A 63 -6.43 7.25 0.91
C GLY A 63 -7.17 8.58 0.87
N SER A 64 -7.52 9.03 -0.33
CA SER A 64 -8.33 10.24 -0.52
C SER A 64 -9.61 9.92 -1.29
N ARG A 65 -10.69 10.58 -0.91
CA ARG A 65 -12.01 10.47 -1.51
C ARG A 65 -12.33 11.76 -2.23
N CYS A 66 -12.70 11.68 -3.50
CA CYS A 66 -13.16 12.82 -4.30
C CYS A 66 -14.53 12.51 -4.88
N ASN A 67 -15.54 13.35 -4.62
CA ASN A 67 -16.93 13.11 -5.05
C ASN A 67 -17.43 11.70 -4.67
N SER A 68 -17.13 11.23 -3.46
CA SER A 68 -17.43 9.86 -2.99
C SER A 68 -16.62 8.72 -3.62
N TYR A 69 -15.76 8.98 -4.62
CA TYR A 69 -14.85 7.99 -5.19
C TYR A 69 -13.56 7.91 -4.38
N CYS A 70 -13.24 6.72 -3.88
CA CYS A 70 -12.04 6.48 -3.09
C CYS A 70 -10.83 6.19 -3.99
N SER A 71 -9.67 6.68 -3.58
CA SER A 71 -8.36 6.36 -4.16
C SER A 71 -7.41 5.98 -3.03
N ASN A 72 -6.42 5.16 -3.34
CA ASN A 72 -5.48 4.65 -2.35
C ASN A 72 -4.06 4.62 -2.91
N VAL A 73 -3.09 4.99 -2.09
CA VAL A 73 -1.67 4.83 -2.37
C VAL A 73 -0.96 4.29 -1.13
N ALA A 74 -0.09 3.31 -1.34
CA ALA A 74 0.81 2.81 -0.32
C ALA A 74 2.25 2.84 -0.85
N ARG A 75 3.18 3.20 0.02
CA ARG A 75 4.62 3.28 -0.29
C ARG A 75 5.43 2.79 0.91
N THR A 76 6.55 2.16 0.57
CA THR A 76 7.56 1.72 1.51
C THR A 76 8.79 2.59 1.31
N TYR A 77 9.30 3.18 2.38
CA TYR A 77 10.54 3.93 2.42
C TYR A 77 11.60 3.09 3.11
N LEU A 78 12.76 3.00 2.47
CA LEU A 78 13.91 2.24 2.94
C LEU A 78 14.98 3.21 3.42
N ILE A 79 15.38 3.14 4.70
CA ILE A 79 16.41 3.98 5.31
C ILE A 79 17.67 3.15 5.48
N ASP A 80 18.78 3.56 4.85
CA ASP A 80 20.06 2.85 4.86
C ASP A 80 19.93 1.33 4.68
N ALA A 81 19.11 0.94 3.71
CA ALA A 81 18.76 -0.45 3.46
C ALA A 81 19.97 -1.26 2.99
N ASP A 82 20.11 -2.45 3.57
CA ASP A 82 21.01 -3.49 3.12
C ASP A 82 20.54 -4.12 1.80
N ASP A 83 21.34 -5.07 1.29
CA ASP A 83 21.02 -5.79 0.06
C ASP A 83 19.77 -6.65 0.18
N ILE A 84 19.40 -7.08 1.39
CA ILE A 84 18.22 -7.93 1.63
C ILE A 84 16.96 -7.09 1.42
N HIS A 85 16.86 -5.94 2.07
CA HIS A 85 15.74 -5.00 1.93
C HIS A 85 15.59 -4.51 0.49
N LYS A 86 16.69 -4.14 -0.17
CA LYS A 86 16.68 -3.73 -1.59
C LYS A 86 16.21 -4.85 -2.51
N LYS A 87 16.66 -6.09 -2.29
CA LYS A 87 16.21 -7.24 -3.09
C LYS A 87 14.72 -7.52 -2.84
N ALA A 88 14.27 -7.46 -1.59
CA ALA A 88 12.88 -7.67 -1.23
C ALA A 88 11.95 -6.65 -1.90
N ASP A 89 12.29 -5.36 -1.84
CA ASP A 89 11.52 -4.27 -2.48
C ASP A 89 11.47 -4.43 -4.01
N ASN A 90 12.58 -4.82 -4.64
CA ASN A 90 12.60 -5.10 -6.09
C ASN A 90 11.72 -6.30 -6.48
N VAL A 91 11.62 -7.32 -5.62
CA VAL A 91 10.72 -8.45 -5.88
C VAL A 91 9.27 -8.02 -5.68
N LEU A 92 8.98 -7.24 -4.64
CA LEU A 92 7.66 -6.66 -4.38
C LEU A 92 7.17 -5.83 -5.56
N LEU A 93 8.02 -4.95 -6.09
CA LEU A 93 7.71 -4.12 -7.25
C LEU A 93 7.36 -4.97 -8.48
N LYS A 94 8.18 -5.97 -8.82
CA LYS A 94 7.92 -6.88 -9.94
C LYS A 94 6.63 -7.67 -9.77
N ALA A 95 6.31 -8.06 -8.54
CA ALA A 95 5.06 -8.75 -8.24
C ALA A 95 3.85 -7.82 -8.39
N HIS A 96 3.95 -6.57 -7.96
CA HIS A 96 2.93 -5.54 -8.17
C HIS A 96 2.69 -5.27 -9.66
N GLU A 97 3.76 -5.12 -10.44
CA GLU A 97 3.69 -4.95 -11.91
C GLU A 97 3.03 -6.15 -12.59
N ALA A 98 3.36 -7.38 -12.18
CA ALA A 98 2.72 -8.59 -12.68
C ALA A 98 1.22 -8.64 -12.34
N ALA A 99 0.84 -8.21 -11.14
CA ALA A 99 -0.56 -8.10 -10.72
C ALA A 99 -1.32 -7.14 -11.65
N ILE A 100 -0.81 -5.93 -11.81
CA ILE A 100 -1.41 -4.90 -12.68
C ILE A 100 -1.46 -5.38 -14.12
N GLY A 101 -0.38 -5.96 -14.63
CA GLY A 101 -0.29 -6.45 -16.00
C GLY A 101 -1.28 -7.58 -16.33
N SER A 102 -1.75 -8.31 -15.31
CA SER A 102 -2.76 -9.36 -15.49
C SER A 102 -4.21 -8.85 -15.49
N LEU A 103 -4.45 -7.63 -14.98
CA LEU A 103 -5.77 -6.99 -14.94
C LEU A 103 -6.15 -6.49 -16.34
N LYS A 104 -6.64 -7.40 -17.18
CA LYS A 104 -7.08 -7.12 -18.55
C LYS A 104 -8.58 -7.44 -18.72
N PRO A 105 -9.30 -6.71 -19.60
CA PRO A 105 -10.70 -7.02 -19.91
C PRO A 105 -10.88 -8.50 -20.29
N GLY A 106 -11.90 -9.15 -19.73
CA GLY A 106 -12.23 -10.55 -19.98
C GLY A 106 -11.36 -11.59 -19.25
N LYS A 107 -10.37 -11.18 -18.43
CA LYS A 107 -9.59 -12.10 -17.58
C LYS A 107 -10.25 -12.31 -16.22
N LYS A 108 -10.01 -13.47 -15.61
CA LYS A 108 -10.53 -13.78 -14.27
C LYS A 108 -9.73 -12.97 -13.25
N ILE A 109 -10.42 -12.40 -12.27
CA ILE A 109 -9.74 -11.67 -11.18
C ILE A 109 -8.77 -12.56 -10.40
N GLY A 110 -9.06 -13.86 -10.31
CA GLY A 110 -8.17 -14.85 -9.71
C GLY A 110 -6.83 -15.01 -10.44
N ASP A 111 -6.73 -14.61 -11.72
CA ASP A 111 -5.47 -14.61 -12.45
C ASP A 111 -4.55 -13.49 -11.93
N ALA A 112 -5.12 -12.38 -11.47
CA ALA A 112 -4.38 -11.28 -10.85
C ALA A 112 -3.85 -11.59 -9.46
N TYR A 113 -4.45 -12.56 -8.78
CA TYR A 113 -3.89 -13.13 -7.56
C TYR A 113 -2.71 -14.07 -7.85
N LYS A 114 -2.78 -14.83 -8.96
CA LYS A 114 -1.78 -15.85 -9.30
C LYS A 114 -0.51 -15.30 -9.94
N ALA A 115 -0.64 -14.32 -10.84
CA ALA A 115 0.50 -13.78 -11.59
C ALA A 115 1.66 -13.27 -10.68
N PRO A 116 1.40 -12.60 -9.55
CA PRO A 116 2.45 -12.15 -8.62
C PRO A 116 3.13 -13.32 -7.88
N MET A 117 2.37 -14.35 -7.50
CA MET A 117 2.93 -15.55 -6.88
C MET A 117 3.85 -16.29 -7.84
N GLU A 118 3.47 -16.36 -9.13
CA GLU A 118 4.29 -16.96 -10.18
C GLU A 118 5.54 -16.14 -10.47
N SER A 119 5.46 -14.81 -10.49
CA SER A 119 6.64 -13.96 -10.72
C SER A 119 7.65 -14.04 -9.57
N CYS A 120 7.23 -14.45 -8.37
CA CYS A 120 8.10 -14.66 -7.22
C CYS A 120 8.67 -16.09 -7.14
N ARG A 121 8.09 -17.09 -7.82
CA ARG A 121 8.56 -18.49 -7.80
C ARG A 121 10.02 -18.57 -8.31
N GLY A 122 10.92 -19.04 -7.46
CA GLY A 122 12.34 -19.26 -7.79
C GLY A 122 13.31 -18.18 -7.27
N ARG A 123 12.80 -17.02 -6.86
CA ARG A 123 13.59 -16.05 -6.08
C ARG A 123 13.46 -16.50 -4.63
N ARG A 124 14.56 -16.84 -3.94
CA ARG A 124 14.59 -17.25 -2.51
C ARG A 124 14.15 -16.11 -1.60
N ALA A 125 12.88 -15.78 -1.69
CA ALA A 125 12.21 -14.87 -0.82
C ALA A 125 10.85 -15.52 -0.66
N ARG A 126 10.60 -16.09 0.52
CA ARG A 126 9.26 -16.52 0.95
C ARG A 126 8.41 -15.25 1.14
N ILE A 127 8.31 -14.44 0.09
CA ILE A 127 7.45 -13.27 0.01
C ILE A 127 6.07 -13.86 -0.19
N CYS A 128 5.46 -14.23 0.93
CA CYS A 128 4.05 -14.52 1.00
C CYS A 128 3.34 -13.18 0.77
N ILE A 129 3.12 -12.85 -0.50
CA ILE A 129 2.18 -11.80 -0.86
C ILE A 129 0.80 -12.37 -0.52
N LYS A 130 0.36 -12.14 0.71
CA LYS A 130 -1.05 -12.26 1.06
C LYS A 130 -1.75 -11.11 0.36
N PHE A 131 -2.37 -11.41 -0.76
CA PHE A 131 -3.51 -10.61 -1.15
C PHE A 131 -4.63 -11.03 -0.22
N ASP A 132 -5.12 -10.11 0.60
CA ASP A 132 -6.42 -10.31 1.19
C ASP A 132 -7.41 -10.59 0.05
N GLN A 133 -8.31 -11.55 0.28
CA GLN A 133 -9.37 -11.87 -0.68
C GLN A 133 -9.97 -10.57 -1.18
N ILE A 134 -9.92 -10.36 -2.50
CA ILE A 134 -10.65 -9.29 -3.18
C ILE A 134 -12.15 -9.64 -3.08
N SER A 135 -12.70 -9.50 -1.88
CA SER A 135 -14.12 -9.57 -1.56
C SER A 135 -14.65 -8.14 -1.50
N GLY A 136 -14.38 -7.37 -2.54
CA GLY A 136 -14.74 -5.96 -2.64
C GLY A 136 -15.27 -5.65 -4.02
N ASN A 137 -16.54 -5.28 -4.09
CA ASN A 137 -17.15 -4.73 -5.29
C ASN A 137 -16.29 -3.60 -5.86
N TRP A 138 -16.17 -3.57 -7.18
CA TRP A 138 -15.43 -2.57 -7.93
C TRP A 138 -15.82 -1.15 -7.50
N TYR A 139 -14.79 -0.34 -7.26
CA TYR A 139 -14.78 1.07 -6.87
C TYR A 139 -16.11 1.84 -7.08
N GLY A 140 -16.62 2.43 -6.00
CA GLY A 140 -17.72 3.40 -6.07
C GLY A 140 -18.28 3.86 -4.72
N SER A 141 -18.16 3.06 -3.66
CA SER A 141 -18.72 3.43 -2.35
C SER A 141 -18.10 2.73 -1.12
N ARG A 142 -17.30 1.67 -1.32
CA ARG A 142 -16.63 0.92 -0.23
C ARG A 142 -15.14 0.76 -0.49
N VAL A 143 -14.35 0.82 0.57
CA VAL A 143 -12.88 0.67 0.54
C VAL A 143 -12.54 -0.80 0.78
N SER A 144 -11.91 -1.45 -0.19
CA SER A 144 -11.17 -2.70 0.00
C SER A 144 -9.74 -2.44 -0.47
N ARG A 145 -8.76 -2.50 0.45
CA ARG A 145 -7.34 -2.25 0.14
C ARG A 145 -6.72 -3.50 -0.47
N VAL A 146 -5.83 -3.32 -1.43
CA VAL A 146 -4.87 -4.34 -1.85
C VAL A 146 -3.59 -4.08 -1.05
N GLY A 147 -3.40 -4.85 0.03
CA GLY A 147 -2.13 -4.87 0.77
C GLY A 147 -1.15 -5.81 0.08
N PHE A 148 0.13 -5.45 0.05
CA PHE A 148 1.20 -6.33 -0.39
C PHE A 148 2.10 -6.63 0.82
N GLU A 149 2.16 -7.90 1.21
CA GLU A 149 2.94 -8.38 2.34
C GLU A 149 4.30 -8.94 1.91
N VAL A 150 5.35 -8.51 2.62
CA VAL A 150 6.69 -9.08 2.54
C VAL A 150 7.02 -9.59 3.94
N GLU A 151 6.88 -10.90 4.14
CA GLU A 151 7.31 -11.56 5.37
C GLU A 151 8.66 -12.25 5.10
N CYS A 152 9.77 -11.71 5.62
CA CYS A 152 11.06 -12.39 5.61
C CYS A 152 11.15 -13.28 6.86
N LYS A 153 10.82 -14.57 6.71
CA LYS A 153 11.19 -15.59 7.71
C LYS A 153 12.58 -16.10 7.40
N GLU A 154 13.47 -16.05 8.40
CA GLU A 154 14.76 -16.77 8.43
C GLU A 154 14.58 -18.27 8.16
#